data_AF-A0AAE3ZXZ1-F1
#
_entry.id   AF-A0AAE3ZXZ1-F1
#
_cell.length_a   1.000
_cell.length_b   1.000
_cell.length_c   1.000
_cell.angle_alpha   90.00
_cell.angle_beta   90.00
_cell.angle_gamma   90.00
#
_symmetry.space_group_name_H-M   'P 1'
#
loop_
_entity.id
_entity.type
_entity.pdbx_description
1 polymer ?
#
loop_
_entity_poly.entity_id
_entity_poly.type
_entity_poly.pdbx_seq_one_letter_code
_entity_poly.pdbx_strand_id
1 'polypeptide(L)'
;MADHPDLREFLTAAAPVPERVRWEIIWAYDDAPGWRLVCPVPVDGAPDTSVQIDVVFGEALPMAPEPLALAPDTVVLAAPPALALGWKLRWLESDSYPQGKDLYDAVLLAEHTTVDPAMVRDLLRPEIMHEADRFGPDSVERWSVDWDNFRLEYPHITGDDSAWKQRLITALRRSYGMD
;
A
#
# COMPACT_ATOMS: atom_id res chain seq x y z
N MET A 1 16.59 -17.13 9.97
CA MET A 1 17.04 -16.43 8.75
C MET A 1 16.53 -17.26 7.60
N ALA A 2 15.40 -16.89 7.00
CA ALA A 2 14.84 -17.63 5.89
C ALA A 2 15.83 -17.59 4.71
N ASP A 3 16.04 -18.73 4.05
CA ASP A 3 16.80 -18.77 2.79
C ASP A 3 16.07 -17.90 1.77
N HIS A 4 16.73 -16.83 1.32
CA HIS A 4 16.26 -16.08 0.17
C HIS A 4 16.47 -16.96 -1.07
N PRO A 5 15.44 -17.21 -1.89
CA PRO A 5 15.66 -17.87 -3.18
C PRO A 5 16.67 -17.03 -3.99
N ASP A 6 17.67 -17.67 -4.60
CA ASP A 6 18.65 -16.96 -5.43
C ASP A 6 17.93 -16.42 -6.67
N LEU A 7 17.85 -15.09 -6.75
CA LEU A 7 17.26 -14.34 -7.86
C LEU A 7 17.85 -14.75 -9.21
N ARG A 8 19.14 -15.12 -9.25
CA ARG A 8 19.78 -15.62 -10.47
C ARG A 8 19.15 -16.92 -10.93
N GLU A 9 18.89 -17.85 -10.02
CA GLU A 9 18.30 -19.15 -10.34
C GLU A 9 16.84 -18.98 -10.84
N PHE A 10 16.06 -18.09 -10.21
CA PHE A 10 14.68 -17.82 -10.63
C PHE A 10 14.57 -17.07 -11.97
N LEU A 11 15.42 -16.07 -12.22
CA LEU A 11 15.36 -15.27 -13.45
C LEU A 11 16.06 -15.98 -14.62
N THR A 12 17.17 -16.69 -14.41
CA THR A 12 17.83 -17.46 -15.49
C THR A 12 16.96 -18.60 -16.03
N ALA A 13 15.99 -19.10 -15.26
CA ALA A 13 15.03 -20.11 -15.73
C ALA A 13 13.98 -19.55 -16.71
N ALA A 14 13.74 -18.22 -16.73
CA ALA A 14 12.69 -17.59 -17.53
C ALA A 14 13.22 -16.65 -18.65
N ALA A 15 14.30 -15.89 -18.39
CA ALA A 15 15.08 -15.11 -19.35
C ALA A 15 16.18 -14.32 -18.60
N PRO A 16 17.36 -14.04 -19.19
CA PRO A 16 18.36 -13.21 -18.53
C PRO A 16 17.79 -11.83 -18.17
N VAL A 17 18.01 -11.40 -16.93
CA VAL A 17 17.74 -10.03 -16.50
C VAL A 17 18.59 -9.08 -17.36
N PRO A 18 18.00 -8.08 -18.04
CA PRO A 18 18.78 -7.12 -18.80
C PRO A 18 19.82 -6.45 -17.90
N GLU A 19 21.07 -6.30 -18.36
CA GLU A 19 22.18 -5.70 -17.59
C GLU A 19 21.87 -4.33 -16.96
N ARG A 20 20.85 -3.64 -17.50
CA ARG A 20 20.45 -2.30 -17.07
C ARG A 20 19.44 -2.29 -15.91
N VAL A 21 18.85 -3.44 -15.56
CA VAL A 21 17.94 -3.56 -14.40
C VAL A 21 18.78 -3.67 -13.14
N ARG A 22 18.59 -2.73 -12.20
CA ARG A 22 19.19 -2.81 -10.87
C ARG A 22 18.24 -3.54 -9.94
N TRP A 23 18.77 -4.26 -8.96
CA TRP A 23 17.94 -4.93 -7.96
C TRP A 23 18.60 -4.92 -6.58
N GLU A 24 17.78 -4.97 -5.55
CA GLU A 24 18.20 -5.13 -4.15
C GLU A 24 17.18 -5.97 -3.36
N ILE A 25 17.63 -6.56 -2.26
CA ILE A 25 16.74 -7.21 -1.29
C ILE A 25 16.17 -6.11 -0.41
N ILE A 26 14.85 -6.10 -0.26
CA ILE A 26 14.12 -5.22 0.64
C ILE A 26 13.46 -6.05 1.74
N TRP A 27 13.21 -5.41 2.87
CA TRP A 27 12.34 -5.93 3.92
C TRP A 27 11.08 -5.08 3.93
N ALA A 28 9.95 -5.68 3.57
CA ALA A 28 8.65 -5.04 3.70
C ALA A 28 8.09 -5.34 5.09
N TYR A 29 7.58 -4.31 5.78
CA TYR A 29 6.94 -4.45 7.10
C TYR A 29 7.82 -5.18 8.14
N ASP A 30 9.12 -4.88 8.14
CA ASP A 30 10.20 -5.45 8.97
C ASP A 30 10.47 -6.97 8.87
N ASP A 31 9.49 -7.78 8.45
CA ASP A 31 9.54 -9.25 8.55
C ASP A 31 9.27 -9.99 7.23
N ALA A 32 8.82 -9.31 6.17
CA ALA A 32 8.55 -9.95 4.89
C ALA A 32 9.71 -9.72 3.90
N PRO A 33 10.39 -10.79 3.45
CA PRO A 33 11.45 -10.67 2.46
C PRO A 33 10.86 -10.24 1.13
N GLY A 34 11.54 -9.30 0.48
CA GLY A 34 11.14 -8.82 -0.83
C GLY A 34 12.32 -8.46 -1.71
N TRP A 35 12.01 -8.15 -2.96
CA TRP A 35 12.94 -7.62 -3.94
C TRP A 35 12.43 -6.31 -4.48
N ARG A 36 13.35 -5.38 -4.67
CA ARG A 36 13.12 -4.17 -5.45
C ARG A 36 13.89 -4.27 -6.75
N LEU A 37 13.19 -4.05 -7.86
CA LEU A 37 13.77 -3.95 -9.20
C LEU A 37 13.61 -2.51 -9.68
N VAL A 38 14.66 -1.92 -10.23
CA VAL A 38 14.61 -0.61 -10.88
C VAL A 38 14.91 -0.81 -12.36
N CYS A 39 13.85 -0.73 -13.15
CA CYS A 39 13.85 -0.97 -14.59
C CYS A 39 13.91 0.36 -15.34
N PRO A 40 14.97 0.67 -16.10
CA PRO A 40 14.97 1.85 -16.95
C PRO A 40 13.95 1.67 -18.08
N VAL A 41 13.08 2.66 -18.27
CA VAL A 41 12.06 2.65 -19.32
C VAL A 41 12.35 3.80 -20.27
N PRO A 42 12.72 3.55 -21.53
CA PRO A 42 12.89 4.61 -22.51
C PRO A 42 11.53 5.28 -22.76
N VAL A 43 11.44 6.58 -22.51
CA VAL A 43 10.28 7.40 -22.85
C VAL A 43 10.76 8.56 -23.69
N ASP A 44 10.18 8.69 -24.89
CA ASP A 44 10.54 9.76 -25.82
C ASP A 44 10.35 11.14 -25.15
N GLY A 45 11.42 11.93 -25.14
CA GLY A 45 11.43 13.27 -24.55
C GLY A 45 11.59 13.32 -23.03
N ALA A 46 11.76 12.19 -22.33
CA ALA A 46 12.00 12.16 -20.88
C ALA A 46 13.29 11.40 -20.55
N PRO A 47 14.38 12.09 -20.17
CA PRO A 47 15.59 11.43 -19.71
C PRO A 47 15.34 10.69 -18.39
N ASP A 48 16.08 9.60 -18.17
CA ASP A 48 16.17 8.88 -16.89
C ASP A 48 14.85 8.36 -16.30
N THR A 49 13.88 8.02 -17.14
CA THR A 49 12.64 7.37 -16.68
C THR A 49 12.93 5.95 -16.22
N SER A 50 12.40 5.59 -15.06
CA SER A 50 12.48 4.23 -14.53
C SER A 50 11.16 3.82 -13.90
N VAL A 51 10.93 2.52 -13.87
CA VAL A 51 9.84 1.88 -13.13
C VAL A 51 10.48 1.08 -12.01
N GLN A 52 10.09 1.38 -10.78
CA GLN A 52 10.44 0.59 -9.61
C GLN A 52 9.35 -0.46 -9.37
N ILE A 53 9.74 -1.71 -9.16
CA ILE A 53 8.86 -2.83 -8.88
C ILE A 53 9.31 -3.46 -7.58
N ASP A 54 8.43 -3.43 -6.59
CA ASP A 54 8.64 -4.08 -5.30
C ASP A 54 7.81 -5.37 -5.26
N VAL A 55 8.47 -6.48 -4.96
CA VAL A 55 7.86 -7.81 -4.86
C VAL A 55 8.08 -8.32 -3.45
N VAL A 56 7.00 -8.66 -2.75
CA VAL A 56 7.04 -9.20 -1.38
C VAL A 56 6.60 -10.66 -1.43
N PHE A 57 7.29 -11.53 -0.69
CA PHE A 57 7.03 -12.98 -0.67
C PHE A 57 6.53 -13.44 0.69
N GLY A 58 5.77 -14.55 0.68
CA GLY A 58 5.34 -15.23 1.90
C GLY A 58 4.18 -14.57 2.64
N GLU A 59 3.65 -13.45 2.14
CA GLU A 59 2.46 -12.81 2.68
C GLU A 59 1.20 -13.59 2.29
N ALA A 60 0.42 -14.00 3.29
CA ALA A 60 -0.90 -14.57 3.06
C ALA A 60 -1.90 -13.44 2.80
N LEU A 61 -2.40 -13.35 1.58
CA LEU A 61 -3.38 -12.33 1.20
C LEU A 61 -4.79 -12.75 1.67
N PRO A 62 -5.53 -11.89 2.39
CA PRO A 62 -6.87 -12.22 2.90
C PRO A 62 -7.93 -12.24 1.80
N MET A 63 -7.63 -11.69 0.62
CA MET A 63 -8.51 -11.69 -0.56
C MET A 63 -7.72 -12.10 -1.80
N ALA A 64 -8.38 -12.82 -2.71
CA ALA A 64 -7.82 -13.09 -4.03
C ALA A 64 -7.71 -11.79 -4.85
N PRO A 65 -6.72 -11.66 -5.73
CA PRO A 65 -6.63 -10.51 -6.63
C PRO A 65 -7.78 -10.51 -7.65
N GLU A 66 -8.16 -9.33 -8.12
CA GLU A 66 -9.21 -9.10 -9.09
C GLU A 66 -8.64 -8.57 -10.42
N PRO A 67 -9.24 -8.91 -11.58
CA PRO A 67 -8.85 -8.33 -12.85
C PRO A 67 -9.15 -6.82 -12.92
N LEU A 68 -8.14 -6.02 -13.28
CA LEU A 68 -8.22 -4.58 -13.51
C LEU A 68 -7.77 -4.26 -14.93
N ALA A 69 -8.65 -3.65 -15.72
CA ALA A 69 -8.31 -3.14 -17.05
C ALA A 69 -7.52 -1.83 -16.93
N LEU A 70 -6.26 -1.83 -17.35
CA LEU A 70 -5.42 -0.63 -17.43
C LEU A 70 -5.53 0.06 -18.79
N ALA A 71 -5.82 -0.72 -19.84
CA ALA A 71 -6.07 -0.28 -21.21
C ALA A 71 -6.99 -1.31 -21.89
N PRO A 72 -7.57 -1.01 -23.07
CA PRO A 72 -8.52 -1.92 -23.75
C PRO A 72 -8.04 -3.37 -23.89
N ASP A 73 -6.75 -3.57 -24.17
CA ASP A 73 -6.14 -4.89 -24.37
C ASP A 73 -5.18 -5.29 -23.22
N THR A 74 -5.17 -4.54 -22.12
CA THR A 74 -4.25 -4.77 -20.99
C THR A 74 -5.03 -4.93 -19.70
N VAL A 75 -5.14 -6.18 -19.25
CA VAL A 75 -5.74 -6.54 -17.96
C VAL A 75 -4.64 -7.07 -17.03
N VAL A 76 -4.58 -6.54 -15.82
CA VAL A 76 -3.68 -7.00 -14.75
C VAL A 76 -4.49 -7.55 -13.59
N LEU A 77 -3.88 -8.41 -12.79
CA LEU A 77 -4.44 -8.79 -11.49
C LEU A 77 -4.01 -7.73 -10.47
N ALA A 78 -4.99 -7.10 -9.81
CA ALA A 78 -4.78 -6.07 -8.80
C ALA A 78 -5.41 -6.48 -7.47
N ALA A 79 -4.95 -5.88 -6.37
CA ALA A 79 -5.63 -6.03 -5.09
C ALA A 79 -7.06 -5.45 -5.19
N PRO A 80 -8.08 -6.14 -4.65
CA PRO A 80 -9.42 -5.57 -4.54
C PRO A 80 -9.38 -4.24 -3.77
N PRO A 81 -10.24 -3.25 -4.10
CA PRO A 81 -10.24 -1.96 -3.40
C PRO A 81 -10.36 -2.06 -1.88
N ALA A 82 -11.14 -3.03 -1.37
CA ALA A 82 -11.28 -3.28 0.06
C ALA A 82 -9.96 -3.72 0.72
N LEU A 83 -9.18 -4.58 0.05
CA LEU A 83 -7.86 -5.00 0.53
C LEU A 83 -6.86 -3.83 0.47
N ALA A 84 -6.87 -3.06 -0.60
CA ALA A 84 -6.05 -1.85 -0.71
C ALA A 84 -6.34 -0.86 0.43
N LEU A 85 -7.63 -0.64 0.75
CA LEU A 85 -8.03 0.18 1.90
C LEU A 85 -7.53 -0.42 3.22
N GLY A 86 -7.69 -1.73 3.42
CA GLY A 86 -7.19 -2.44 4.59
C GLY A 86 -5.70 -2.23 4.83
N TRP A 87 -4.88 -2.28 3.78
CA TRP A 87 -3.44 -2.00 3.89
C TRP A 87 -3.13 -0.54 4.23
N LYS A 88 -3.84 0.43 3.64
CA LYS A 88 -3.65 1.84 4.01
C LYS A 88 -3.98 2.09 5.48
N LEU A 89 -5.07 1.49 5.97
CA LEU A 89 -5.44 1.58 7.39
C LEU A 89 -4.40 0.90 8.28
N ARG A 90 -3.84 -0.24 7.86
CA ARG A 90 -2.72 -0.89 8.56
C ARG A 90 -1.53 0.07 8.68
N TRP A 91 -1.00 0.57 7.57
CA TRP A 91 0.19 1.45 7.60
C TRP A 91 -0.03 2.72 8.41
N LEU A 92 -1.20 3.35 8.29
CA LEU A 92 -1.50 4.58 9.03
C LEU A 92 -1.58 4.37 10.54
N GLU A 93 -1.94 3.17 10.97
CA GLU A 93 -2.15 2.81 12.37
C GLU A 93 -0.89 2.20 13.01
N SER A 94 -0.11 1.40 12.27
CA SER A 94 1.03 0.66 12.81
C SER A 94 2.40 1.26 12.53
N ASP A 95 2.57 2.03 11.45
CA ASP A 95 3.90 2.50 11.07
C ASP A 95 4.40 3.57 12.05
N SER A 96 5.71 3.57 12.33
CA SER A 96 6.34 4.59 13.17
C SER A 96 6.29 5.99 12.55
N TYR A 97 6.15 6.08 11.22
CA TYR A 97 6.10 7.33 10.46
C TYR A 97 5.01 7.30 9.38
N PRO A 98 3.72 7.37 9.75
CA PRO A 98 2.61 7.37 8.81
C PRO A 98 2.70 8.52 7.79
N GLN A 99 2.51 8.22 6.51
CA GLN A 99 2.73 9.18 5.42
C GLN A 99 1.44 9.85 4.95
N GLY A 100 1.50 11.14 4.58
CA GLY A 100 0.35 11.90 4.08
C GLY A 100 -0.32 11.29 2.85
N LYS A 101 0.47 10.69 1.95
CA LYS A 101 -0.05 9.98 0.76
C LYS A 101 -0.97 8.82 1.14
N ASP A 102 -0.69 8.12 2.23
CA ASP A 102 -1.47 6.95 2.63
C ASP A 102 -2.80 7.37 3.25
N LEU A 103 -2.84 8.51 3.96
CA LEU A 103 -4.09 9.13 4.41
C LEU A 103 -4.94 9.58 3.23
N TYR A 104 -4.34 10.24 2.24
CA TYR A 104 -5.02 10.66 1.02
C TYR A 104 -5.64 9.46 0.28
N ASP A 105 -4.85 8.42 0.03
CA ASP A 105 -5.32 7.20 -0.65
C ASP A 105 -6.41 6.49 0.15
N ALA A 106 -6.26 6.38 1.47
CA ALA A 106 -7.27 5.76 2.34
C ALA A 106 -8.62 6.49 2.24
N VAL A 107 -8.61 7.82 2.17
CA VAL A 107 -9.82 8.63 2.04
C VAL A 107 -10.49 8.35 0.69
N LEU A 108 -9.73 8.40 -0.41
CA LEU A 108 -10.28 8.10 -1.74
C LEU A 108 -10.86 6.68 -1.80
N LEU A 109 -10.16 5.70 -1.25
CA LEU A 109 -10.64 4.32 -1.20
C LEU A 109 -11.92 4.22 -0.36
N ALA A 110 -11.93 4.75 0.88
CA ALA A 110 -13.08 4.64 1.77
C ALA A 110 -14.33 5.40 1.27
N GLU A 111 -14.16 6.46 0.49
CA GLU A 111 -15.28 7.17 -0.14
C GLU A 111 -15.94 6.35 -1.26
N HIS A 112 -15.20 5.40 -1.85
CA HIS A 112 -15.63 4.60 -3.01
C HIS A 112 -15.84 3.09 -2.72
N THR A 113 -15.35 2.57 -1.60
CA THR A 113 -15.54 1.18 -1.17
C THR A 113 -15.74 1.09 0.34
N THR A 114 -16.35 0.00 0.80
CA THR A 114 -16.30 -0.41 2.21
C THR A 114 -15.21 -1.45 2.43
N VAL A 115 -14.85 -1.67 3.69
CA VAL A 115 -13.94 -2.73 4.13
C VAL A 115 -14.59 -3.54 5.24
N ASP A 116 -14.27 -4.82 5.36
CA ASP A 116 -14.68 -5.63 6.50
C ASP A 116 -13.85 -5.26 7.75
N PRO A 117 -14.47 -4.78 8.84
CA PRO A 117 -13.77 -4.50 10.09
C PRO A 117 -12.96 -5.70 10.61
N ALA A 118 -13.44 -6.93 10.45
CA ALA A 118 -12.71 -8.12 10.91
C ALA A 118 -11.40 -8.28 10.14
N MET A 119 -11.42 -8.12 8.82
CA MET A 119 -10.21 -8.17 7.99
C MET A 119 -9.20 -7.10 8.38
N VAL A 120 -9.63 -5.87 8.66
CA VAL A 120 -8.71 -4.80 9.09
C VAL A 120 -8.04 -5.15 10.43
N ARG A 121 -8.83 -5.68 11.37
CA ARG A 121 -8.30 -6.12 12.67
C ARG A 121 -7.30 -7.27 12.53
N ASP A 122 -7.56 -8.21 11.64
CA ASP A 122 -6.65 -9.32 11.37
C ASP A 122 -5.35 -8.86 10.70
N LEU A 123 -5.41 -7.87 9.81
CA LEU A 123 -4.22 -7.22 9.23
C LEU A 123 -3.39 -6.46 10.27
N LEU A 124 -4.05 -5.85 11.26
CA LEU A 124 -3.39 -5.08 12.33
C LEU A 124 -2.83 -5.94 13.46
N ARG A 125 -3.42 -7.12 13.71
CA ARG A 125 -3.08 -7.95 14.86
C ARG A 125 -1.61 -8.34 14.96
N PRO A 126 -0.89 -8.67 13.87
CA PRO A 126 0.55 -8.92 13.92
C PRO A 126 1.35 -7.71 14.41
N GLU A 127 0.89 -6.50 14.11
CA GLU A 127 1.61 -5.24 14.39
C GLU A 127 1.36 -4.73 15.81
N ILE A 128 0.08 -4.69 16.21
CA ILE A 128 -0.37 -4.02 17.44
C ILE A 128 -1.12 -4.95 18.39
N MET A 129 -1.07 -6.26 18.13
CA MET A 129 -1.60 -7.31 19.02
C MET A 129 -3.07 -7.08 19.38
N HIS A 130 -3.40 -7.10 20.67
CA HIS A 130 -4.77 -6.94 21.19
C HIS A 130 -5.32 -5.52 21.00
N GLU A 131 -4.49 -4.54 20.62
CA GLU A 131 -4.97 -3.19 20.32
C GLU A 131 -5.77 -3.16 19.02
N ALA A 132 -5.49 -4.09 18.10
CA ALA A 132 -6.24 -4.24 16.86
C ALA A 132 -7.74 -4.41 17.11
N ASP A 133 -8.14 -5.12 18.17
CA ASP A 133 -9.55 -5.36 18.50
C ASP A 133 -10.34 -4.06 18.79
N ARG A 134 -9.65 -2.98 19.15
CA ARG A 134 -10.24 -1.66 19.42
C ARG A 134 -10.22 -0.75 18.20
N PHE A 135 -9.65 -1.19 17.08
CA PHE A 135 -9.58 -0.39 15.87
C PHE A 135 -10.99 -0.08 15.34
N GLY A 136 -11.20 1.19 14.98
CA GLY A 136 -12.44 1.72 14.41
C GLY A 136 -12.26 3.16 13.91
N PRO A 137 -13.33 3.81 13.45
CA PRO A 137 -13.25 5.17 12.89
C PRO A 137 -12.58 6.17 13.83
N ASP A 138 -12.87 6.14 15.13
CA ASP A 138 -12.30 7.07 16.11
C ASP A 138 -10.77 6.89 16.28
N SER A 139 -10.21 5.74 15.89
CA SER A 139 -8.76 5.53 15.90
C SER A 139 -8.03 6.49 14.95
N VAL A 140 -8.69 6.98 13.91
CA VAL A 140 -8.10 7.90 12.91
C VAL A 140 -7.71 9.25 13.52
N GLU A 141 -8.43 9.71 14.55
CA GLU A 141 -8.20 11.05 15.15
C GLU A 141 -6.81 11.17 15.79
N ARG A 142 -6.26 10.05 16.28
CA ARG A 142 -4.98 10.04 17.01
C ARG A 142 -3.76 10.00 16.10
N TRP A 143 -3.93 9.82 14.80
CA TRP A 143 -2.80 9.70 13.89
C TRP A 143 -2.09 11.04 13.69
N SER A 144 -0.77 11.00 13.84
CA SER A 144 0.15 12.06 13.48
C SER A 144 0.81 11.71 12.15
N VAL A 145 0.23 12.19 11.06
CA VAL A 145 0.65 11.88 9.69
C VAL A 145 1.57 12.98 9.17
N ASP A 146 2.61 12.61 8.41
CA ASP A 146 3.49 13.58 7.75
C ASP A 146 2.79 14.25 6.54
N TRP A 147 1.84 15.11 6.86
CA TRP A 147 1.00 15.82 5.88
C TRP A 147 1.76 16.97 5.21
N ASP A 148 2.63 17.65 5.94
CA ASP A 148 3.39 18.78 5.41
C ASP A 148 4.34 18.33 4.30
N ASN A 149 5.04 17.20 4.47
CA ASN A 149 5.89 16.65 3.42
C ASN A 149 5.07 16.25 2.18
N PHE A 150 3.93 15.58 2.38
CA PHE A 150 3.02 15.22 1.29
C PHE A 150 2.54 16.45 0.49
N ARG A 151 2.21 17.55 1.16
CA ARG A 151 1.79 18.79 0.50
C ARG A 151 2.89 19.46 -0.32
N LEU A 152 4.16 19.30 0.04
CA LEU A 152 5.27 19.82 -0.76
C LEU A 152 5.37 19.12 -2.12
N GLU A 153 5.11 17.81 -2.15
CA GLU A 153 5.10 17.02 -3.38
C GLU A 153 3.83 17.24 -4.22
N TYR A 154 2.68 17.45 -3.55
CA TYR A 154 1.37 17.58 -4.19
C TYR A 154 0.64 18.88 -3.81
N PRO A 155 1.13 20.07 -4.21
CA PRO A 155 0.61 21.36 -3.75
C PRO A 155 -0.81 21.70 -4.23
N HIS A 156 -1.36 20.93 -5.18
CA HIS A 156 -2.71 21.09 -5.69
C HIS A 156 -3.76 20.41 -4.80
N ILE A 157 -3.34 19.54 -3.88
CA ILE A 157 -4.23 18.92 -2.90
C ILE A 157 -4.50 19.94 -1.79
N THR A 158 -5.77 20.27 -1.59
CA THR A 158 -6.21 21.29 -0.63
C THR A 158 -6.64 20.67 0.70
N GLY A 159 -6.73 21.49 1.75
CA GLY A 159 -7.07 21.04 3.11
C GLY A 159 -5.85 20.67 3.97
N ASP A 160 -6.08 20.55 5.28
CA ASP A 160 -5.10 20.09 6.27
C ASP A 160 -5.35 18.62 6.66
N ASP A 161 -4.41 18.03 7.38
CA ASP A 161 -4.47 16.64 7.84
C ASP A 161 -5.78 16.35 8.58
N SER A 162 -6.26 17.31 9.36
CA SER A 162 -7.47 17.23 10.18
C SER A 162 -8.72 17.12 9.30
N ALA A 163 -8.84 17.93 8.25
CA ALA A 163 -9.94 17.83 7.28
C ALA A 163 -9.95 16.47 6.57
N TRP A 164 -8.79 15.93 6.21
CA TRP A 164 -8.68 14.62 5.57
C TRP A 164 -8.98 13.46 6.52
N LYS A 165 -8.52 13.52 7.77
CA LYS A 165 -8.90 12.57 8.84
C LYS A 165 -10.41 12.54 9.06
N GLN A 166 -11.07 13.70 9.11
CA GLN A 166 -12.52 13.77 9.29
C GLN A 166 -13.32 13.17 8.12
N ARG A 167 -12.82 13.34 6.89
CA ARG A 167 -13.40 12.66 5.71
C ARG A 167 -13.27 11.14 5.84
N LEU A 168 -12.09 10.65 6.24
CA LEU A 168 -11.86 9.23 6.43
C LEU A 168 -12.78 8.65 7.52
N ILE A 169 -12.89 9.31 8.67
CA ILE A 169 -13.78 8.90 9.77
C ILE A 169 -15.23 8.78 9.27
N THR A 170 -15.69 9.79 8.54
CA THR A 170 -17.04 9.82 7.97
C THR A 170 -17.28 8.69 6.97
N ALA A 171 -16.29 8.39 6.14
CA ALA A 171 -16.39 7.30 5.17
C ALA A 171 -16.35 5.92 5.85
N LEU A 172 -15.46 5.72 6.83
CA LEU A 172 -15.31 4.44 7.55
C LEU A 172 -16.52 4.08 8.39
N ARG A 173 -17.26 5.06 8.93
CA ARG A 173 -18.53 4.86 9.65
C ARG A 173 -19.48 3.87 8.95
N ARG A 174 -19.56 3.92 7.61
CA ARG A 174 -20.35 2.99 6.78
C ARG A 174 -19.87 1.54 6.88
N SER A 175 -18.56 1.34 6.92
CA SER A 175 -17.94 0.01 7.06
C SER A 175 -18.17 -0.59 8.44
N TYR A 176 -18.38 0.25 9.46
CA TYR A 176 -18.57 -0.16 10.85
C TYR A 176 -20.05 -0.16 11.30
N GLY A 177 -20.99 0.11 10.39
CA GLY A 177 -22.43 0.16 10.71
C GLY A 177 -22.80 1.30 11.67
N MET A 178 -22.06 2.40 11.61
CA MET A 178 -22.22 3.58 12.47
C MET A 178 -22.73 4.75 11.61
N ASP A 179 -24.04 4.86 11.40
CA ASP A 179 -24.63 6.02 10.69
C ASP A 179 -24.78 7.24 11.62
#